data_AF-A0A9P5TP56-F1
#
_entry.id   AF-A0A9P5TP56-F1
#
_cell.length_a   1.000
_cell.length_b   1.000
_cell.length_c   1.000
_cell.angle_alpha   90.00
_cell.angle_beta   90.00
_cell.angle_gamma   90.00
#
_symmetry.space_group_name_H-M   'P 1'
#
loop_
_entity.id
_entity.type
_entity.pdbx_description
1 polymer ?
#
loop_
_entity_poly.entity_id
_entity_poly.type
_entity_poly.pdbx_seq_one_letter_code
_entity_poly.pdbx_strand_id
1 'polypeptide(L)'
;MSMGNMCITIILLALWSHAWLRKREPKSLLNLSISLLVIVSLPSYGLVPYVGSPTKAYLLGSAIFLTTLLTSISLYRLSPFHPLSRYPGPWQCRLTKLWGTYIAWNGKPQVYYKKLHDQYGAIVRIGPNELSVIDADLIPNILGASGMPKGPMWGGRRILPSKNWNRNNSLTSVRDLLPWNAAFKPSSVAGYEGMLIARAEQFINNSRTSAILETLHWDRFGGVYSLMRDGDIEQVLLKMRRGVFMPSISQHIPWLLGALHAMPFVSSDTRAFGLFGIEQAKKRASMQNDILRKDLFYYLLEDTKMSVLSKLVSSALLAIVAGSDTTSSNETLRLQPPIPTSLQRAPALGSGGKALSPDMHSCSGSPWIIHRCPRYFSPDPDRFWPDRWLNQRSFPFQRGQLTVQEKPLAMIELRYLTCSLVRTFDMSFDGRYNPAQWEDSLVDRFVMLKGKLPVQLNLRKVNQSL
;
A
#
# COMPACT_ATOMS: atom_id res chain seq x y z
N MET A 1 -19.09 42.58 27.26
CA MET A 1 -18.69 42.35 25.85
C MET A 1 -19.93 42.07 25.03
N SER A 2 -20.13 42.75 23.89
CA SER A 2 -21.26 42.52 22.99
C SER A 2 -21.24 41.11 22.36
N MET A 3 -22.38 40.64 21.85
CA MET A 3 -22.47 39.38 21.09
C MET A 3 -21.50 39.37 19.90
N GLY A 4 -21.39 40.50 19.18
CA GLY A 4 -20.44 40.66 18.08
C GLY A 4 -18.99 40.41 18.50
N ASN A 5 -18.57 40.94 19.65
CA ASN A 5 -17.20 40.73 20.15
C ASN A 5 -16.92 39.25 20.47
N MET A 6 -17.92 38.52 20.96
CA MET A 6 -17.79 37.07 21.20
C MET A 6 -17.65 36.28 19.89
N CYS A 7 -18.47 36.60 18.88
CA CYS A 7 -18.34 35.99 17.55
C CYS A 7 -16.97 36.28 16.90
N ILE A 8 -16.48 37.52 16.99
CA ILE A 8 -15.15 37.90 16.49
C ILE A 8 -14.06 37.10 17.22
N THR A 9 -14.17 36.93 18.53
CA THR A 9 -13.21 36.14 19.32
C THR A 9 -13.16 34.68 18.83
N ILE A 10 -14.32 34.07 18.57
CA ILE A 10 -14.40 32.70 18.03
C ILE A 10 -13.75 32.62 16.64
N ILE A 11 -13.99 33.61 15.78
CA ILE A 11 -13.38 33.69 14.44
C ILE A 11 -11.86 33.79 14.54
N LEU A 12 -11.33 34.67 15.40
CA LEU A 12 -9.88 34.82 15.60
C LEU A 12 -9.23 33.53 16.12
N LEU A 13 -9.90 32.84 17.05
CA LEU A 13 -9.43 31.53 17.55
C LEU A 13 -9.44 30.46 16.46
N ALA A 14 -10.42 30.46 15.55
CA ALA A 14 -10.43 29.56 14.40
C ALA A 14 -9.27 29.84 13.44
N LEU A 15 -8.98 31.12 13.15
CA LEU A 15 -7.85 31.52 12.31
C LEU A 15 -6.50 31.18 12.96
N TRP A 16 -6.37 31.40 14.27
CA TRP A 16 -5.19 30.99 15.03
C TRP A 16 -5.02 29.47 15.02
N SER A 17 -6.10 28.72 15.21
CA SER A 17 -6.09 27.25 15.15
C SER A 17 -5.65 26.75 13.78
N HIS A 18 -6.09 27.41 12.69
CA HIS A 18 -5.59 27.10 11.35
C HIS A 18 -4.08 27.37 11.23
N ALA A 19 -3.60 28.54 11.67
CA ALA A 19 -2.17 28.86 11.63
C ALA A 19 -1.31 27.87 12.42
N TRP A 20 -1.83 27.39 13.56
CA TRP A 20 -1.20 26.36 14.39
C TRP A 20 -1.20 24.98 13.70
N LEU A 21 -2.35 24.53 13.20
CA LEU A 21 -2.50 23.24 12.50
C LEU A 21 -1.68 23.17 11.22
N ARG A 22 -1.49 24.29 10.52
CA ARG A 22 -0.62 24.39 9.34
C ARG A 22 0.82 23.98 9.65
N LYS A 23 1.33 24.33 10.84
CA LYS A 23 2.70 23.99 11.27
C LYS A 23 2.79 22.64 11.99
N ARG A 24 1.67 22.16 12.54
CA ARG A 24 1.59 20.93 13.33
C ARG A 24 0.45 20.06 12.83
N GLU A 25 0.74 19.19 11.87
CA GLU A 25 -0.26 18.23 11.40
C GLU A 25 -0.73 17.30 12.55
N PRO A 26 -2.04 17.07 12.66
CA PRO A 26 -2.60 16.23 13.72
C PRO A 26 -2.16 14.78 13.52
N LYS A 27 -1.70 14.15 14.62
CA LYS A 27 -1.28 12.74 14.63
C LYS A 27 -2.36 11.79 15.18
N SER A 28 -3.38 12.34 15.84
CA SER A 28 -4.45 11.60 16.50
C SER A 28 -5.76 12.37 16.39
N LEU A 29 -6.83 11.73 15.91
CA LEU A 29 -8.17 12.31 15.92
C LEU A 29 -8.59 12.73 17.33
N LEU A 30 -8.39 11.87 18.33
CA LEU A 30 -8.85 12.13 19.70
C LEU A 30 -8.25 13.42 20.25
N ASN A 31 -6.93 13.57 20.11
CA ASN A 31 -6.24 14.76 20.61
C ASN A 31 -6.69 16.02 19.84
N LEU A 32 -6.88 15.90 18.53
CA LEU A 32 -7.40 16.99 17.72
C LEU A 32 -8.81 17.39 18.18
N SER A 33 -9.73 16.43 18.31
CA SER A 33 -11.11 16.67 18.74
C SER A 33 -11.16 17.30 20.13
N ILE A 34 -10.37 16.80 21.09
CA ILE A 34 -10.28 17.38 22.43
C ILE A 34 -9.75 18.81 22.37
N SER A 35 -8.66 19.07 21.64
CA SER A 35 -8.10 20.42 21.51
C SER A 35 -9.11 21.39 20.90
N LEU A 36 -9.79 21.00 19.81
CA LEU A 36 -10.79 21.86 19.17
C LEU A 36 -12.01 22.07 20.09
N LEU A 37 -12.45 21.05 20.81
CA LEU A 37 -13.55 21.15 21.77
C LEU A 37 -13.21 22.09 22.93
N VAL A 38 -11.99 22.04 23.47
CA VAL A 38 -11.53 22.94 24.54
C VAL A 38 -11.47 24.38 24.04
N ILE A 39 -10.90 24.60 22.84
CA ILE A 39 -10.77 25.94 22.25
C ILE A 39 -12.15 26.58 22.01
N VAL A 40 -13.15 25.80 21.61
CA VAL A 40 -14.50 26.30 21.30
C VAL A 40 -15.36 26.47 22.54
N SER A 41 -15.22 25.61 23.55
CA SER A 41 -16.11 25.60 24.71
C SER A 41 -16.09 26.91 25.50
N LEU A 42 -14.89 27.44 25.79
CA LEU A 42 -14.74 28.61 26.65
C LEU A 42 -15.33 29.91 26.03
N PRO A 43 -15.03 30.28 24.77
CA PRO A 43 -15.65 31.43 24.12
C PRO A 43 -17.16 31.25 23.88
N SER A 44 -17.61 30.03 23.62
CA SER A 44 -19.03 29.75 23.36
C SER A 44 -19.89 29.97 24.60
N TYR A 45 -19.35 29.77 25.80
CA TYR A 45 -20.05 30.10 27.05
C TYR A 45 -20.39 31.60 27.15
N GLY A 46 -19.56 32.46 26.55
CA GLY A 46 -19.81 33.91 26.45
C GLY A 46 -21.06 34.27 25.61
N LEU A 47 -21.59 33.34 24.82
CA LEU A 47 -22.83 33.52 24.04
C LEU A 47 -24.10 33.18 24.85
N VAL A 48 -23.98 32.57 26.03
CA VAL A 48 -25.13 32.15 26.85
C VAL A 48 -26.08 33.30 27.19
N PRO A 49 -25.62 34.50 27.59
CA PRO A 49 -26.52 35.61 27.88
C PRO A 49 -27.36 36.07 26.68
N TYR A 50 -26.93 35.76 25.46
CA TYR A 50 -27.60 36.20 24.22
C TYR A 50 -28.55 35.16 23.65
N VAL A 51 -28.23 33.87 23.82
CA VAL A 51 -29.00 32.76 23.23
C VAL A 51 -29.89 32.07 24.28
N GLY A 52 -29.73 32.41 25.56
CA GLY A 52 -30.54 31.94 26.68
C GLY A 52 -30.35 30.46 27.04
N SER A 53 -29.43 29.75 26.37
CA SER A 53 -29.19 28.32 26.60
C SER A 53 -27.73 27.95 26.33
N PRO A 54 -27.05 27.25 27.27
CA PRO A 54 -25.68 26.75 27.08
C PRO A 54 -25.51 25.83 25.87
N THR A 55 -26.48 24.97 25.58
CA THR A 55 -26.40 24.03 24.45
C THR A 55 -26.49 24.76 23.12
N LYS A 56 -27.44 25.69 22.97
CA LYS A 56 -27.57 26.52 21.77
C LYS A 56 -26.35 27.42 21.57
N ALA A 57 -25.83 27.99 22.65
CA ALA A 57 -24.61 28.80 22.63
C ALA A 57 -23.39 27.99 22.15
N TYR A 58 -23.22 26.76 22.65
CA TYR A 58 -22.17 25.84 22.20
C TYR A 58 -22.31 25.43 20.74
N LEU A 59 -23.53 25.08 20.29
CA LEU A 59 -23.78 24.69 18.90
C LEU A 59 -23.49 25.86 17.93
N LEU A 60 -23.95 27.07 18.27
CA LEU A 60 -23.69 28.26 17.47
C LEU A 60 -22.19 28.59 17.43
N GLY A 61 -21.52 28.59 18.58
CA GLY A 61 -20.08 28.85 18.65
C GLY A 61 -19.25 27.81 17.89
N SER A 62 -19.62 26.53 17.99
CA SER A 62 -19.02 25.44 17.22
C SER A 62 -19.24 25.59 15.73
N ALA A 63 -20.44 25.97 15.28
CA ALA A 63 -20.76 26.20 13.88
C ALA A 63 -19.93 27.36 13.30
N ILE A 64 -19.84 28.50 14.01
CA ILE A 64 -19.02 29.65 13.62
C ILE A 64 -17.55 29.25 13.54
N PHE A 65 -17.04 28.57 14.57
CA PHE A 65 -15.64 28.14 14.64
C PHE A 65 -15.28 27.19 13.51
N LEU A 66 -16.05 26.11 13.32
CA LEU A 66 -15.78 25.10 12.29
C LEU A 66 -15.93 25.66 10.88
N THR A 67 -16.95 26.48 10.62
CA THR A 67 -17.14 27.12 9.31
C THR A 67 -15.98 28.05 8.99
N THR A 68 -15.55 28.87 9.96
CA THR A 68 -14.39 29.77 9.79
C THR A 68 -13.11 28.98 9.56
N LEU A 69 -12.86 27.94 10.38
CA LEU A 69 -11.68 27.10 10.28
C LEU A 69 -11.61 26.39 8.92
N LEU A 70 -12.69 25.74 8.50
CA LEU A 70 -12.76 25.02 7.22
C LEU A 70 -12.64 25.97 6.03
N THR A 71 -13.28 27.14 6.08
CA THR A 71 -13.17 28.17 5.03
C THR A 71 -11.74 28.68 4.92
N SER A 72 -11.11 29.00 6.06
CA SER A 72 -9.71 29.47 6.10
C SER A 72 -8.74 28.41 5.53
N ILE A 73 -8.90 27.14 5.91
CA ILE A 73 -8.12 26.02 5.37
C ILE A 73 -8.34 25.89 3.86
N SER A 74 -9.58 25.96 3.40
CA SER A 74 -9.96 25.80 2.00
C SER A 74 -9.35 26.89 1.12
N LEU A 75 -9.52 28.15 1.54
CA LEU A 75 -8.96 29.31 0.85
C LEU A 75 -7.43 29.21 0.78
N TYR A 76 -6.76 28.91 1.89
CA TYR A 76 -5.30 28.76 1.90
C TYR A 76 -4.82 27.65 0.97
N ARG A 77 -5.45 26.45 1.01
CA ARG A 77 -5.02 25.30 0.21
C ARG A 77 -5.19 25.49 -1.31
N LEU A 78 -6.20 26.26 -1.70
CA LEU A 78 -6.49 26.61 -3.09
C LEU A 78 -5.77 27.88 -3.56
N SER A 79 -5.32 28.72 -2.63
CA SER A 79 -4.66 29.99 -2.95
C SER A 79 -3.27 29.81 -3.60
N PRO A 80 -2.79 30.83 -4.33
CA PRO A 80 -1.41 30.91 -4.82
C PRO A 80 -0.36 30.89 -3.69
N PHE A 81 -0.72 31.27 -2.46
CA PHE A 81 0.18 31.28 -1.30
C PHE A 81 0.50 29.89 -0.76
N HIS A 82 -0.19 28.85 -1.21
CA HIS A 82 0.14 27.49 -0.85
C HIS A 82 1.51 27.11 -1.46
N PRO A 83 2.46 26.51 -0.72
CA PRO A 83 3.80 26.17 -1.25
C PRO A 83 3.80 25.26 -2.49
N LEU A 84 2.75 24.45 -2.62
CA LEU A 84 2.51 23.56 -3.76
C LEU A 84 1.55 24.14 -4.81
N SER A 85 1.27 25.45 -4.80
CA SER A 85 0.34 26.11 -5.75
C SER A 85 0.81 26.03 -7.21
N ARG A 86 2.13 26.02 -7.43
CA ARG A 86 2.76 25.86 -8.76
C ARG A 86 2.54 24.49 -9.40
N TYR A 87 2.19 23.47 -8.61
CA TYR A 87 1.98 22.12 -9.13
C TYR A 87 0.51 21.92 -9.55
N PRO A 88 0.25 21.48 -10.80
CA PRO A 88 -1.11 21.29 -11.29
C PRO A 88 -1.78 20.08 -10.64
N GLY A 89 -3.13 20.05 -10.68
CA GLY A 89 -3.92 18.92 -10.19
C GLY A 89 -5.37 19.32 -9.90
N PRO A 90 -6.31 18.37 -9.72
CA PRO A 90 -7.71 18.68 -9.47
C PRO A 90 -7.92 19.43 -8.15
N TRP A 91 -8.89 20.35 -8.10
CA TRP A 91 -9.13 21.16 -6.89
C TRP A 91 -9.54 20.30 -5.69
N GLN A 92 -10.22 19.17 -5.90
CA GLN A 92 -10.59 18.21 -4.85
C GLN A 92 -9.34 17.64 -4.16
N CYS A 93 -8.32 17.28 -4.96
CA CYS A 93 -7.03 16.82 -4.46
C CYS A 93 -6.29 17.91 -3.69
N ARG A 94 -6.32 19.16 -4.17
CA ARG A 94 -5.70 20.30 -3.48
C ARG A 94 -6.37 20.59 -2.13
N LEU A 95 -7.69 20.39 -2.06
CA LEU A 95 -8.51 20.73 -0.90
C LEU A 95 -8.40 19.71 0.23
N THR A 96 -8.48 18.41 -0.06
CA THR A 96 -8.60 17.38 0.99
C THR A 96 -8.03 16.01 0.60
N LYS A 97 -7.53 15.27 1.61
CA LYS A 97 -7.12 13.86 1.46
C LYS A 97 -8.30 12.88 1.42
N LEU A 98 -9.49 13.32 1.84
CA LEU A 98 -10.71 12.50 1.76
C LEU A 98 -11.05 12.13 0.31
N TRP A 99 -10.65 12.95 -0.66
CA TRP A 99 -10.77 12.59 -2.07
C TRP A 99 -9.89 11.38 -2.42
N GLY A 100 -8.65 11.35 -1.94
CA GLY A 100 -7.77 10.19 -2.09
C GLY A 100 -8.36 8.94 -1.43
N THR A 101 -8.99 9.09 -0.26
CA THR A 101 -9.76 8.01 0.39
C THR A 101 -10.93 7.52 -0.48
N TYR A 102 -11.70 8.42 -1.12
CA TYR A 102 -12.78 8.05 -2.02
C TYR A 102 -12.29 7.31 -3.28
N ILE A 103 -11.21 7.79 -3.90
CA ILE A 103 -10.59 7.10 -5.04
C ILE A 103 -10.06 5.72 -4.62
N ALA A 104 -9.40 5.65 -3.46
CA ALA A 104 -8.94 4.40 -2.89
C ALA A 104 -10.12 3.47 -2.60
N TRP A 105 -11.23 3.93 -2.05
CA TRP A 105 -12.44 3.14 -1.81
C TRP A 105 -12.92 2.43 -3.10
N ASN A 106 -12.97 3.16 -4.21
CA ASN A 106 -13.35 2.62 -5.53
C ASN A 106 -12.33 1.63 -6.13
N GLY A 107 -11.09 1.65 -5.64
CA GLY A 107 -10.10 0.60 -5.95
C GLY A 107 -9.41 0.68 -7.30
N LYS A 108 -9.56 1.80 -8.01
CA LYS A 108 -8.79 2.09 -9.23
C LYS A 108 -7.94 3.39 -9.13
N PRO A 109 -7.22 3.66 -8.02
CA PRO A 109 -6.34 4.83 -7.91
C PRO A 109 -5.27 4.90 -9.01
N GLN A 110 -4.73 3.78 -9.47
CA GLN A 110 -3.75 3.72 -10.56
C GLN A 110 -4.30 4.29 -11.87
N VAL A 111 -5.55 3.97 -12.19
CA VAL A 111 -6.23 4.46 -13.40
C VAL A 111 -6.54 5.96 -13.25
N TYR A 112 -7.03 6.37 -12.08
CA TYR A 112 -7.33 7.76 -11.79
C TYR A 112 -6.06 8.63 -11.88
N TYR A 113 -4.98 8.24 -11.22
CA TYR A 113 -3.72 9.00 -11.25
C TYR A 113 -3.07 8.98 -12.64
N LYS A 114 -3.21 7.91 -13.42
CA LYS A 114 -2.76 7.91 -14.83
C LYS A 114 -3.45 9.00 -15.63
N LYS A 115 -4.78 9.10 -15.54
CA LYS A 115 -5.55 10.17 -16.21
C LYS A 115 -5.07 11.56 -15.80
N LEU A 116 -4.74 11.74 -14.52
CA LEU A 116 -4.18 13.01 -14.05
C LEU A 116 -2.81 13.30 -14.66
N HIS A 117 -1.93 12.30 -14.76
CA HIS A 117 -0.62 12.47 -15.39
C HIS A 117 -0.71 12.69 -16.91
N ASP A 118 -1.66 12.04 -17.57
CA ASP A 118 -1.95 12.27 -18.99
C ASP A 118 -2.43 13.72 -19.22
N GLN A 119 -3.17 14.31 -18.28
CA GLN A 119 -3.70 15.67 -18.37
C GLN A 119 -2.73 16.77 -17.91
N TYR A 120 -2.03 16.55 -16.79
CA TYR A 120 -1.26 17.58 -16.09
C TYR A 120 0.26 17.41 -16.20
N GLY A 121 0.74 16.30 -16.76
CA GLY A 121 2.16 16.04 -16.99
C GLY A 121 2.85 15.25 -15.88
N ALA A 122 4.18 15.38 -15.77
CA ALA A 122 5.01 14.47 -15.00
C ALA A 122 4.90 14.61 -13.47
N ILE A 123 4.45 15.77 -12.97
CA ILE A 123 4.32 16.06 -11.53
C ILE A 123 2.93 16.62 -11.27
N VAL A 124 2.16 15.94 -10.42
CA VAL A 124 0.75 16.29 -10.15
C VAL A 124 0.47 16.35 -8.66
N ARG A 125 -0.25 17.38 -8.22
CA ARG A 125 -0.73 17.53 -6.84
C ARG A 125 -1.96 16.66 -6.60
N ILE A 126 -1.74 15.54 -5.89
CA ILE A 126 -2.78 14.55 -5.53
C ILE A 126 -3.24 14.68 -4.06
N GLY A 127 -2.83 15.75 -3.39
CA GLY A 127 -3.20 16.06 -2.01
C GLY A 127 -2.91 17.50 -1.64
N PRO A 128 -3.41 18.00 -0.49
CA PRO A 128 -3.03 19.31 0.01
C PRO A 128 -1.51 19.46 0.09
N ASN A 129 -0.84 18.46 0.66
CA ASN A 129 0.61 18.42 0.87
C ASN A 129 1.29 17.21 0.19
N GLU A 130 0.71 16.67 -0.88
CA GLU A 130 1.22 15.46 -1.56
C GLU A 130 1.30 15.61 -3.08
N LEU A 131 2.44 15.19 -3.65
CA LEU A 131 2.67 15.12 -5.09
C LEU A 131 2.76 13.67 -5.58
N SER A 132 2.32 13.44 -6.81
CA SER A 132 2.59 12.23 -7.58
C SER A 132 3.60 12.58 -8.68
N VAL A 133 4.65 11.76 -8.81
CA VAL A 133 5.82 12.05 -9.65
C VAL A 133 6.10 10.84 -10.53
N ILE A 134 6.13 11.06 -11.84
CA ILE A 134 6.52 10.06 -12.85
C ILE A 134 7.75 10.46 -13.65
N ASP A 135 8.42 11.54 -13.23
CA ASP A 135 9.67 12.00 -13.82
C ASP A 135 10.82 11.06 -13.45
N ALA A 136 11.38 10.35 -14.44
CA ALA A 136 12.39 9.33 -14.25
C ALA A 136 13.68 9.91 -13.64
N ASP A 137 13.99 11.19 -13.83
CA ASP A 137 15.19 11.83 -13.27
C ASP A 137 15.02 12.11 -11.77
N LEU A 138 13.78 12.29 -11.31
CA LEU A 138 13.46 12.48 -9.89
C LEU A 138 13.25 11.17 -9.13
N ILE A 139 12.88 10.09 -9.81
CA ILE A 139 12.63 8.80 -9.17
C ILE A 139 13.81 8.30 -8.32
N PRO A 140 15.08 8.31 -8.77
CA PRO A 140 16.21 7.90 -7.94
C PRO A 140 16.33 8.70 -6.64
N ASN A 141 16.03 10.01 -6.67
CA ASN A 141 16.06 10.88 -5.49
C ASN A 141 14.89 10.59 -4.52
N ILE A 142 13.79 10.05 -5.03
CA ILE A 142 12.60 9.72 -4.23
C ILE A 142 12.72 8.28 -3.71
N LEU A 143 12.86 7.30 -4.60
CA LEU A 143 12.75 5.86 -4.34
C LEU A 143 14.10 5.12 -4.31
N GLY A 144 15.20 5.75 -4.73
CA GLY A 144 16.52 5.11 -4.75
C GLY A 144 17.06 4.81 -3.35
N ALA A 145 18.19 4.09 -3.29
CA ALA A 145 18.80 3.63 -2.04
C ALA A 145 19.15 4.79 -1.08
N SER A 146 19.59 5.92 -1.63
CA SER A 146 19.88 7.17 -0.89
C SER A 146 18.74 8.19 -1.00
N GLY A 147 17.55 7.74 -1.40
CA GLY A 147 16.37 8.58 -1.60
C GLY A 147 15.67 8.97 -0.29
N MET A 148 14.45 9.49 -0.42
CA MET A 148 13.66 9.96 0.71
C MET A 148 13.20 8.80 1.63
N PRO A 149 13.03 9.03 2.94
CA PRO A 149 12.46 8.03 3.84
C PRO A 149 10.97 7.78 3.57
N LYS A 150 10.47 6.64 4.08
CA LYS A 150 9.05 6.26 3.98
C LYS A 150 8.14 7.34 4.59
N GLY A 151 7.11 7.74 3.86
CA GLY A 151 6.17 8.80 4.28
C GLY A 151 5.10 8.37 5.29
N PRO A 152 4.24 9.29 5.75
CA PRO A 152 3.18 9.04 6.73
C PRO A 152 2.16 7.96 6.32
N MET A 153 1.91 7.77 5.01
CA MET A 153 0.96 6.79 4.48
C MET A 153 1.22 5.37 4.97
N TRP A 154 2.49 5.00 5.15
CA TRP A 154 2.89 3.70 5.67
C TRP A 154 2.39 3.45 7.10
N GLY A 155 2.17 4.51 7.88
CA GLY A 155 1.59 4.43 9.21
C GLY A 155 0.12 3.99 9.20
N GLY A 156 -0.62 4.23 8.12
CA GLY A 156 -2.00 3.77 7.95
C GLY A 156 -2.13 2.31 7.50
N ARG A 157 -1.07 1.70 6.95
CA ARG A 157 -1.09 0.31 6.45
C ARG A 157 -0.92 -0.77 7.51
N ARG A 158 -1.18 -0.45 8.79
CA ARG A 158 -0.92 -1.41 9.87
C ARG A 158 -2.07 -2.39 10.01
N ILE A 159 -1.73 -3.68 10.04
CA ILE A 159 -2.69 -4.79 10.11
C ILE A 159 -2.80 -5.32 11.55
N LEU A 160 -1.79 -5.13 12.40
CA LEU A 160 -1.77 -5.70 13.74
C LEU A 160 -2.48 -4.84 14.78
N PRO A 161 -3.34 -5.44 15.63
CA PRO A 161 -3.90 -4.78 16.81
C PRO A 161 -2.82 -4.74 17.89
N SER A 162 -2.11 -3.62 18.04
CA SER A 162 -1.21 -3.43 19.18
C SER A 162 -1.70 -2.32 20.11
N LYS A 163 -1.79 -2.64 21.40
CA LYS A 163 -2.14 -1.72 22.49
C LYS A 163 -1.09 -0.61 22.67
N ASN A 164 0.17 -0.89 22.27
CA ASN A 164 1.28 0.05 22.27
C ASN A 164 1.70 0.32 20.82
N TRP A 165 1.14 1.38 20.24
CA TRP A 165 1.33 1.78 18.84
C TRP A 165 2.74 2.35 18.58
N ASN A 166 3.78 1.53 18.73
CA ASN A 166 5.16 1.93 18.45
C ASN A 166 5.54 1.68 16.97
N ARG A 167 6.68 2.22 16.56
CA ARG A 167 7.22 2.09 15.20
C ARG A 167 7.51 0.62 14.83
N ASN A 168 7.76 -0.22 15.84
CA ASN A 168 8.23 -1.61 15.72
C ASN A 168 7.13 -2.60 15.33
N ASN A 169 5.85 -2.22 15.42
CA ASN A 169 4.69 -3.04 15.05
C ASN A 169 4.11 -2.66 13.67
N SER A 170 4.94 -2.12 12.77
CA SER A 170 4.54 -1.78 11.40
C SER A 170 5.16 -2.74 10.39
N LEU A 171 4.44 -3.08 9.32
CA LEU A 171 5.00 -3.83 8.18
C LEU A 171 6.25 -3.15 7.60
N THR A 172 6.42 -1.86 7.86
CA THR A 172 7.54 -1.07 7.36
C THR A 172 8.79 -1.06 8.22
N SER A 173 8.71 -1.40 9.50
CA SER A 173 9.87 -1.48 10.42
C SER A 173 10.63 -2.78 10.29
N VAL A 174 10.06 -3.79 9.63
CA VAL A 174 10.67 -5.11 9.44
C VAL A 174 11.86 -5.08 8.47
N ARG A 175 11.92 -4.11 7.54
CA ARG A 175 12.99 -4.04 6.53
C ARG A 175 14.36 -3.66 7.08
N ASP A 176 14.45 -3.13 8.30
CA ASP A 176 15.72 -2.75 8.92
C ASP A 176 16.38 -3.91 9.71
N LEU A 177 15.97 -5.16 9.44
CA LEU A 177 16.46 -6.34 10.15
C LEU A 177 17.48 -7.10 9.28
N LEU A 178 18.74 -7.12 9.73
CA LEU A 178 19.82 -7.98 9.23
C LEU A 178 19.38 -9.44 8.91
N PRO A 179 18.48 -10.07 9.69
CA PRO A 179 17.87 -11.36 9.35
C PRO A 179 17.16 -11.45 8.00
N TRP A 180 16.44 -10.40 7.59
CA TRP A 180 15.74 -10.39 6.29
C TRP A 180 16.76 -10.40 5.15
N ASN A 181 17.82 -9.60 5.27
CA ASN A 181 18.93 -9.61 4.32
C ASN A 181 19.60 -10.98 4.26
N ALA A 182 19.74 -11.67 5.39
CA ALA A 182 20.32 -13.01 5.46
C ALA A 182 19.49 -14.05 4.68
N ALA A 183 18.16 -14.04 4.85
CA ALA A 183 17.26 -14.98 4.17
C ALA A 183 17.29 -14.87 2.64
N PHE A 184 17.59 -13.69 2.10
CA PHE A 184 17.61 -13.44 0.65
C PHE A 184 19.02 -13.33 0.05
N LYS A 185 20.07 -13.74 0.78
CA LYS A 185 21.42 -13.87 0.19
C LYS A 185 21.41 -14.97 -0.88
N PRO A 186 22.26 -14.89 -1.92
CA PRO A 186 22.32 -15.91 -2.97
C PRO A 186 22.48 -17.34 -2.43
N SER A 187 23.29 -17.54 -1.39
CA SER A 187 23.50 -18.85 -0.75
C SER A 187 22.23 -19.39 -0.05
N SER A 188 21.44 -18.52 0.57
CA SER A 188 20.16 -18.89 1.20
C SER A 188 19.10 -19.20 0.16
N VAL A 189 19.01 -18.37 -0.89
CA VAL A 189 18.06 -18.56 -2.00
C VAL A 189 18.33 -19.86 -2.75
N ALA A 190 19.59 -20.24 -2.96
CA ALA A 190 19.95 -21.54 -3.55
C ALA A 190 19.39 -22.72 -2.73
N GLY A 191 19.37 -22.60 -1.40
CA GLY A 191 18.76 -23.60 -0.51
C GLY A 191 17.24 -23.71 -0.64
N TYR A 192 16.56 -22.71 -1.21
CA TYR A 192 15.11 -22.70 -1.37
C TYR A 192 14.64 -23.36 -2.68
N GLU A 193 15.54 -23.55 -3.66
CA GLU A 193 15.20 -24.01 -5.01
C GLU A 193 14.43 -25.33 -5.00
N GLY A 194 14.92 -26.35 -4.29
CA GLY A 194 14.24 -27.64 -4.20
C GLY A 194 12.84 -27.55 -3.58
N MET A 195 12.60 -26.62 -2.65
CA MET A 195 11.27 -26.40 -2.07
C MET A 195 10.32 -25.77 -3.10
N LEU A 196 10.79 -24.76 -3.83
CA LEU A 196 9.99 -24.10 -4.85
C LEU A 196 9.61 -25.05 -6.00
N ILE A 197 10.56 -25.87 -6.45
CA ILE A 197 10.34 -26.90 -7.47
C ILE A 197 9.28 -27.89 -7.01
N ALA A 198 9.43 -28.46 -5.81
CA ALA A 198 8.47 -29.42 -5.26
C ALA A 198 7.04 -28.83 -5.16
N ARG A 199 6.92 -27.54 -4.83
CA ARG A 199 5.62 -26.85 -4.78
C ARG A 199 5.02 -26.61 -6.16
N ALA A 200 5.84 -26.21 -7.13
CA ALA A 200 5.39 -26.05 -8.50
C ALA A 200 4.95 -27.39 -9.11
N GLU A 201 5.67 -28.49 -8.85
CA GLU A 201 5.29 -29.84 -9.27
C GLU A 201 3.98 -30.29 -8.62
N GLN A 202 3.82 -30.05 -7.31
CA GLN A 202 2.56 -30.32 -6.60
C GLN A 202 1.39 -29.60 -7.27
N PHE A 203 1.57 -28.32 -7.64
CA PHE A 203 0.54 -27.59 -8.36
C PHE A 203 0.21 -28.22 -9.71
N ILE A 204 1.22 -28.52 -10.53
CA ILE A 204 1.03 -29.10 -11.87
C ILE A 204 0.26 -30.42 -11.78
N ASN A 205 0.61 -31.27 -10.82
CA ASN A 205 -0.05 -32.56 -10.61
C ASN A 205 -1.50 -32.42 -10.16
N ASN A 206 -1.81 -31.40 -9.33
CA ASN A 206 -3.16 -31.13 -8.85
C ASN A 206 -4.03 -30.38 -9.87
N SER A 207 -3.45 -29.77 -10.91
CA SER A 207 -4.14 -28.82 -11.80
C SER A 207 -4.99 -29.44 -12.93
N ARG A 208 -5.44 -30.69 -12.78
CA ARG A 208 -6.16 -31.43 -13.84
C ARG A 208 -7.57 -30.90 -14.16
N THR A 209 -8.10 -29.95 -13.39
CA THR A 209 -9.42 -29.34 -13.65
C THR A 209 -9.44 -27.89 -13.15
N SER A 210 -9.55 -26.93 -14.09
CA SER A 210 -9.80 -25.49 -13.87
C SER A 210 -9.13 -24.90 -12.61
N ALA A 211 -7.84 -25.16 -12.41
CA ALA A 211 -7.16 -24.74 -11.20
C ALA A 211 -7.07 -23.21 -11.13
N ILE A 212 -7.56 -22.65 -10.04
CA ILE A 212 -7.44 -21.24 -9.73
C ILE A 212 -5.94 -20.96 -9.51
N LEU A 213 -5.27 -20.32 -10.47
CA LEU A 213 -3.87 -19.88 -10.38
C LEU A 213 -3.53 -19.07 -9.10
N GLU A 214 -4.54 -18.55 -8.39
CA GLU A 214 -4.36 -17.80 -7.14
C GLU A 214 -3.79 -18.64 -5.97
N THR A 215 -3.99 -19.97 -5.91
CA THR A 215 -3.53 -20.80 -4.77
C THR A 215 -2.02 -21.07 -4.74
N LEU A 216 -1.34 -21.08 -5.89
CA LEU A 216 0.13 -21.25 -6.00
C LEU A 216 0.92 -20.19 -5.23
N HIS A 217 0.45 -18.95 -5.30
CA HIS A 217 1.18 -17.79 -4.83
C HIS A 217 1.41 -17.80 -3.31
N TRP A 218 0.66 -18.62 -2.56
CA TRP A 218 0.61 -18.58 -1.11
C TRP A 218 1.44 -19.66 -0.41
N ASP A 219 1.72 -20.78 -1.08
CA ASP A 219 2.43 -21.92 -0.49
C ASP A 219 3.97 -21.80 -0.54
N ARG A 220 4.47 -20.59 -0.85
CA ARG A 220 5.89 -20.25 -1.08
C ARG A 220 6.79 -20.44 0.13
N PHE A 221 6.30 -20.18 1.34
CA PHE A 221 7.09 -20.21 2.58
C PHE A 221 6.75 -21.42 3.44
N GLY A 222 6.72 -22.59 2.80
CA GLY A 222 6.26 -23.86 3.35
C GLY A 222 6.62 -24.12 4.81
N GLY A 223 5.67 -24.71 5.54
CA GLY A 223 5.98 -25.43 6.77
C GLY A 223 4.79 -25.64 7.69
N VAL A 224 3.86 -24.70 7.77
CA VAL A 224 2.76 -24.74 8.76
C VAL A 224 1.38 -24.85 8.11
N TYR A 225 1.21 -24.24 6.93
CA TYR A 225 -0.07 -24.16 6.23
C TYR A 225 0.18 -24.28 4.72
N SER A 226 -0.65 -25.06 4.01
CA SER A 226 -0.52 -25.29 2.56
C SER A 226 -1.90 -25.30 1.92
N LEU A 227 -2.28 -24.21 1.23
CA LEU A 227 -3.55 -24.10 0.52
C LEU A 227 -3.72 -25.17 -0.56
N MET A 228 -2.63 -25.61 -1.19
CA MET A 228 -2.67 -26.65 -2.23
C MET A 228 -2.90 -28.05 -1.66
N ARG A 229 -2.57 -28.29 -0.39
CA ARG A 229 -2.76 -29.59 0.28
C ARG A 229 -4.06 -29.62 1.08
N ASP A 230 -4.29 -28.58 1.86
CA ASP A 230 -5.33 -28.54 2.88
C ASP A 230 -6.61 -27.86 2.37
N GLY A 231 -6.56 -27.19 1.21
CA GLY A 231 -7.65 -26.36 0.68
C GLY A 231 -7.84 -25.06 1.46
N ASP A 232 -8.59 -24.11 0.89
CA ASP A 232 -8.92 -22.84 1.57
C ASP A 232 -10.11 -22.97 2.52
N ILE A 233 -10.07 -23.97 3.42
CA ILE A 233 -11.18 -24.30 4.35
C ILE A 233 -11.54 -23.10 5.24
N GLU A 234 -10.53 -22.38 5.71
CA GLU A 234 -10.70 -21.23 6.60
C GLU A 234 -10.92 -19.90 5.86
N GLN A 235 -11.06 -19.94 4.52
CA GLN A 235 -11.22 -18.75 3.67
C GLN A 235 -10.12 -17.70 3.89
N VAL A 236 -8.87 -18.16 4.01
CA VAL A 236 -7.67 -17.35 4.22
C VAL A 236 -7.48 -16.35 3.07
N LEU A 237 -7.72 -16.76 1.83
CA LEU A 237 -7.61 -15.87 0.67
C LEU A 237 -8.64 -14.74 0.74
N LEU A 238 -9.87 -15.05 1.18
CA LEU A 238 -10.92 -14.05 1.38
C LEU A 238 -10.58 -13.10 2.54
N LYS A 239 -10.12 -13.64 3.67
CA LYS A 239 -9.69 -12.86 4.86
C LYS A 239 -8.55 -11.92 4.51
N MET A 240 -7.60 -12.34 3.67
CA MET A 240 -6.52 -11.47 3.19
C MET A 240 -7.07 -10.37 2.27
N ARG A 241 -7.86 -10.74 1.24
CA ARG A 241 -8.45 -9.80 0.28
C ARG A 241 -9.26 -8.71 0.98
N ARG A 242 -10.06 -9.10 1.99
CA ARG A 242 -10.82 -8.16 2.82
C ARG A 242 -9.94 -7.43 3.84
N GLY A 243 -8.95 -8.11 4.40
CA GLY A 243 -8.04 -7.57 5.42
C GLY A 243 -7.18 -6.41 4.92
N VAL A 244 -6.87 -6.34 3.62
CA VAL A 244 -6.14 -5.21 3.01
C VAL A 244 -7.03 -4.02 2.66
N PHE A 245 -8.36 -4.16 2.70
CA PHE A 245 -9.30 -3.10 2.34
C PHE A 245 -9.16 -1.88 3.26
N MET A 246 -9.28 -2.04 4.59
CA MET A 246 -9.16 -0.90 5.49
C MET A 246 -7.78 -0.23 5.47
N PRO A 247 -6.66 -0.97 5.48
CA PRO A 247 -5.33 -0.40 5.27
C PRO A 247 -5.23 0.45 3.99
N SER A 248 -5.91 0.07 2.90
CA SER A 248 -5.92 0.84 1.65
C SER A 248 -6.65 2.19 1.75
N ILE A 249 -7.57 2.32 2.72
CA ILE A 249 -8.32 3.55 2.98
C ILE A 249 -7.59 4.42 4.00
N SER A 250 -7.22 3.82 5.14
CA SER A 250 -6.63 4.52 6.27
C SER A 250 -5.22 5.03 5.98
N GLN A 251 -4.51 4.48 4.98
CA GLN A 251 -3.24 5.01 4.49
C GLN A 251 -3.32 6.47 4.02
N HIS A 252 -4.48 6.94 3.55
CA HIS A 252 -4.65 8.33 3.10
C HIS A 252 -4.94 9.30 4.25
N ILE A 253 -5.40 8.78 5.39
CA ILE A 253 -5.77 9.53 6.60
C ILE A 253 -5.25 8.84 7.88
N PRO A 254 -3.91 8.70 8.06
CA PRO A 254 -3.36 7.90 9.15
C PRO A 254 -3.76 8.37 10.56
N TRP A 255 -4.07 9.65 10.73
CA TRP A 255 -4.51 10.24 12.00
C TRP A 255 -5.94 9.80 12.41
N LEU A 256 -6.74 9.27 11.49
CA LEU A 256 -8.07 8.73 11.76
C LEU A 256 -8.03 7.25 12.16
N LEU A 257 -6.88 6.60 12.02
CA LEU A 257 -6.75 5.15 12.16
C LEU A 257 -7.22 4.60 13.52
N GLY A 258 -6.91 5.30 14.61
CA GLY A 258 -7.37 4.91 15.95
C GLY A 258 -8.91 4.89 16.07
N ALA A 259 -9.59 5.85 15.44
CA ALA A 259 -11.05 5.90 15.43
C ALA A 259 -11.66 4.82 14.52
N LEU A 260 -11.05 4.58 13.34
CA LEU A 260 -11.47 3.51 12.43
C LEU A 260 -11.33 2.12 13.07
N HIS A 261 -10.27 1.89 13.85
CA HIS A 261 -10.04 0.64 14.57
C HIS A 261 -10.95 0.47 15.79
N ALA A 262 -11.42 1.56 16.39
CA ALA A 262 -12.38 1.48 17.49
C ALA A 262 -13.77 0.99 17.02
N MET A 263 -14.06 1.08 15.72
CA MET A 263 -15.31 0.58 15.14
C MET A 263 -15.20 -0.92 14.84
N PRO A 264 -15.96 -1.79 15.55
CA PRO A 264 -15.78 -3.24 15.47
C PRO A 264 -16.08 -3.83 14.08
N PHE A 265 -17.09 -3.31 13.37
CA PHE A 265 -17.45 -3.78 12.03
C PHE A 265 -16.48 -3.33 10.94
N VAL A 266 -15.80 -2.21 11.15
CA VAL A 266 -14.92 -1.59 10.15
C VAL A 266 -13.59 -2.33 10.08
N SER A 267 -13.11 -2.89 11.19
CA SER A 267 -11.78 -3.49 11.30
C SER A 267 -11.78 -5.01 11.50
N SER A 268 -12.94 -5.67 11.48
CA SER A 268 -13.10 -7.10 11.75
C SER A 268 -12.25 -7.98 10.84
N ASP A 269 -12.29 -7.75 9.52
CA ASP A 269 -11.53 -8.54 8.54
C ASP A 269 -10.02 -8.31 8.68
N THR A 270 -9.57 -7.07 8.87
CA THR A 270 -8.16 -6.75 9.11
C THR A 270 -7.66 -7.38 10.41
N ARG A 271 -8.48 -7.38 11.47
CA ARG A 271 -8.16 -8.05 12.74
C ARG A 271 -8.11 -9.56 12.60
N ALA A 272 -9.06 -10.17 11.87
CA ALA A 272 -9.07 -11.59 11.59
C ALA A 272 -7.82 -12.01 10.82
N PHE A 273 -7.42 -11.25 9.80
CA PHE A 273 -6.18 -11.49 9.07
C PHE A 273 -4.92 -11.33 9.95
N GLY A 274 -4.89 -10.31 10.80
CA GLY A 274 -3.82 -10.13 11.78
C GLY A 274 -3.71 -11.29 12.78
N LEU A 275 -4.84 -11.78 13.30
CA LEU A 275 -4.89 -12.92 14.22
C LEU A 275 -4.44 -14.22 13.55
N PHE A 276 -4.84 -14.45 12.30
CA PHE A 276 -4.34 -15.58 11.51
C PHE A 276 -2.80 -15.55 11.40
N GLY A 277 -2.21 -14.38 11.09
CA GLY A 277 -0.75 -14.21 11.08
C GLY A 277 -0.10 -14.53 12.43
N ILE A 278 -0.76 -14.17 13.55
CA ILE A 278 -0.32 -14.51 14.91
C ILE A 278 -0.32 -16.03 15.14
N GLU A 279 -1.38 -16.71 14.74
CA GLU A 279 -1.49 -18.16 14.91
C GLU A 279 -0.45 -18.92 14.10
N GLN A 280 -0.23 -18.53 12.84
CA GLN A 280 0.79 -19.16 11.99
C GLN A 280 2.20 -18.94 12.55
N ALA A 281 2.50 -17.74 13.03
CA ALA A 281 3.76 -17.43 13.69
C ALA A 281 3.97 -18.26 14.96
N LYS A 282 2.94 -18.41 15.81
CA LYS A 282 3.01 -19.24 17.02
C LYS A 282 3.26 -20.72 16.70
N LYS A 283 2.50 -21.28 15.76
CA LYS A 283 2.68 -22.65 15.27
C LYS A 283 4.09 -22.87 14.74
N ARG A 284 4.64 -21.88 14.02
CA ARG A 284 6.00 -21.95 13.51
C ARG A 284 7.05 -21.91 14.62
N ALA A 285 6.87 -21.04 15.62
CA ALA A 285 7.77 -20.94 16.75
C ALA A 285 7.78 -22.23 17.60
N SER A 286 6.66 -22.93 17.75
CA SER A 286 6.61 -24.22 18.47
C SER A 286 7.34 -25.36 17.74
N MET A 287 7.60 -25.22 16.43
CA MET A 287 8.30 -26.23 15.63
C MET A 287 9.83 -26.00 15.58
N GLN A 288 10.37 -25.07 16.38
CA GLN A 288 11.77 -24.62 16.28
C GLN A 288 12.81 -25.74 16.43
N ASN A 289 12.48 -26.82 17.16
CA ASN A 289 13.36 -27.97 17.36
C ASN A 289 13.25 -29.06 16.26
N ASP A 290 12.23 -28.98 15.38
CA ASP A 290 11.96 -29.94 14.29
C ASP A 290 12.20 -29.32 12.90
N ILE A 291 12.93 -28.20 12.81
CA ILE A 291 13.19 -27.54 11.53
C ILE A 291 14.23 -28.34 10.72
N LEU A 292 13.74 -29.24 9.88
CA LEU A 292 14.56 -30.05 8.97
C LEU A 292 15.22 -29.23 7.84
N ARG A 293 14.77 -28.00 7.57
CA ARG A 293 15.24 -27.17 6.43
C ARG A 293 15.25 -25.67 6.75
N LYS A 294 16.28 -24.95 6.29
CA LYS A 294 16.40 -23.48 6.43
C LYS A 294 15.46 -22.79 5.44
N ASP A 295 14.49 -22.03 5.93
CA ASP A 295 13.58 -21.18 5.16
C ASP A 295 13.59 -19.73 5.67
N LEU A 296 12.71 -18.85 5.15
CA LEU A 296 12.64 -17.45 5.61
C LEU A 296 12.43 -17.35 7.13
N PHE A 297 11.59 -18.23 7.70
CA PHE A 297 11.25 -18.19 9.12
C PHE A 297 12.37 -18.71 10.01
N TYR A 298 13.19 -19.64 9.54
CA TYR A 298 14.43 -20.04 10.21
C TYR A 298 15.31 -18.82 10.52
N TYR A 299 15.60 -17.99 9.51
CA TYR A 299 16.43 -16.79 9.69
C TYR A 299 15.76 -15.73 10.58
N LEU A 300 14.43 -15.62 10.56
CA LEU A 300 13.67 -14.69 11.40
C LEU A 300 13.67 -15.06 12.88
N LEU A 301 13.82 -16.35 13.21
CA LEU A 301 13.80 -16.87 14.59
C LEU A 301 15.17 -16.81 15.28
N GLU A 302 16.28 -16.69 14.55
CA GLU A 302 17.64 -16.65 15.12
C GLU A 302 17.98 -15.32 15.85
N ASP A 303 17.21 -14.25 15.67
CA ASP A 303 17.50 -12.92 16.26
C ASP A 303 16.78 -12.65 17.61
N THR A 304 17.55 -12.66 18.70
CA THR A 304 17.09 -12.61 20.10
C THR A 304 16.77 -11.20 20.65
N LYS A 305 16.93 -10.12 19.88
CA LYS A 305 16.94 -8.73 20.43
C LYS A 305 15.59 -8.02 20.58
N MET A 306 14.45 -8.61 20.23
CA MET A 306 13.09 -8.06 20.49
C MET A 306 12.12 -9.20 20.84
N SER A 307 10.93 -8.91 21.38
CA SER A 307 9.83 -9.88 21.53
C SER A 307 9.64 -10.65 20.21
N VAL A 308 10.08 -11.91 20.21
CA VAL A 308 10.18 -12.80 19.04
C VAL A 308 8.84 -12.86 18.29
N LEU A 309 7.74 -12.90 19.03
CA LEU A 309 6.40 -13.04 18.47
C LEU A 309 5.95 -11.82 17.65
N SER A 310 6.16 -10.59 18.12
CA SER A 310 5.69 -9.40 17.39
C SER A 310 6.44 -9.18 16.07
N LYS A 311 7.74 -9.50 16.05
CA LYS A 311 8.57 -9.54 14.84
C LYS A 311 8.09 -10.63 13.90
N LEU A 312 8.02 -11.87 14.39
CA LEU A 312 7.67 -13.04 13.56
C LEU A 312 6.33 -12.82 12.87
N VAL A 313 5.35 -12.25 13.57
CA VAL A 313 4.03 -11.95 13.01
C VAL A 313 4.08 -10.83 11.98
N SER A 314 4.75 -9.72 12.26
CA SER A 314 4.88 -8.62 11.31
C SER A 314 5.65 -9.04 10.06
N SER A 315 6.69 -9.85 10.23
CA SER A 315 7.52 -10.42 9.17
C SER A 315 6.76 -11.48 8.37
N ALA A 316 5.98 -12.35 9.03
CA ALA A 316 5.12 -13.33 8.37
C ALA A 316 4.09 -12.61 7.51
N LEU A 317 3.34 -11.67 8.08
CA LEU A 317 2.35 -10.90 7.34
C LEU A 317 2.98 -10.09 6.20
N LEU A 318 4.18 -9.52 6.40
CA LEU A 318 4.90 -8.86 5.33
C LEU A 318 5.33 -9.84 4.23
N ALA A 319 5.91 -10.99 4.56
CA ALA A 319 6.31 -12.02 3.60
C ALA A 319 5.11 -12.51 2.79
N ILE A 320 3.99 -12.71 3.48
CA ILE A 320 2.73 -13.15 2.94
C ILE A 320 2.17 -12.10 1.96
N VAL A 321 2.12 -10.82 2.36
CA VAL A 321 1.56 -9.74 1.53
C VAL A 321 2.53 -9.31 0.42
N ALA A 322 3.84 -9.32 0.66
CA ALA A 322 4.85 -8.90 -0.31
C ALA A 322 5.22 -10.02 -1.28
N GLY A 323 5.29 -11.27 -0.83
CA GLY A 323 5.76 -12.40 -1.64
C GLY A 323 4.70 -13.07 -2.52
N SER A 324 3.42 -12.84 -2.25
CA SER A 324 2.30 -13.46 -2.98
C SER A 324 2.01 -12.79 -4.33
N ASP A 325 2.02 -11.46 -4.38
CA ASP A 325 1.68 -10.72 -5.61
C ASP A 325 2.91 -10.27 -6.40
N THR A 326 4.13 -10.36 -5.86
CA THR A 326 5.31 -9.71 -6.47
C THR A 326 6.01 -10.44 -7.60
N THR A 327 5.47 -11.56 -8.02
CA THR A 327 6.19 -12.47 -8.88
C THR A 327 5.59 -12.46 -10.28
N SER A 328 6.25 -11.78 -11.21
CA SER A 328 6.00 -11.99 -12.64
C SER A 328 7.25 -11.71 -13.50
N SER A 329 7.23 -12.10 -14.77
CA SER A 329 8.33 -11.85 -15.72
C SER A 329 8.57 -10.35 -15.92
N ASN A 330 9.73 -9.92 -16.44
CA ASN A 330 10.07 -8.49 -16.61
C ASN A 330 8.95 -7.69 -17.31
N GLU A 331 8.38 -8.22 -18.40
CA GLU A 331 7.29 -7.55 -19.13
C GLU A 331 5.95 -7.61 -18.38
N THR A 332 5.68 -8.73 -17.70
CA THR A 332 4.48 -8.86 -16.87
C THR A 332 4.54 -7.93 -15.66
N LEU A 333 5.68 -7.77 -14.99
CA LEU A 333 5.88 -6.83 -13.87
C LEU A 333 5.80 -5.38 -14.34
N ARG A 334 6.16 -5.12 -15.60
CA ARG A 334 6.02 -3.81 -16.21
C ARG A 334 4.54 -3.44 -16.30
N LEU A 335 3.72 -4.30 -16.91
CA LEU A 335 2.29 -4.05 -17.09
C LEU A 335 1.49 -4.24 -15.81
N GLN A 336 1.77 -5.26 -15.03
CA GLN A 336 1.03 -5.58 -13.81
C GLN A 336 1.97 -5.53 -12.60
N PRO A 337 2.47 -4.32 -12.25
CA PRO A 337 3.28 -4.16 -11.07
C PRO A 337 2.41 -4.52 -9.83
N PRO A 338 2.96 -5.33 -8.93
CA PRO A 338 2.27 -5.80 -7.71
C PRO A 338 1.83 -4.67 -6.80
N ILE A 339 2.62 -3.59 -6.76
CA ILE A 339 2.36 -2.37 -6.01
C ILE A 339 2.26 -1.23 -7.04
N PRO A 340 1.05 -0.87 -7.50
CA PRO A 340 0.90 0.00 -8.65
C PRO A 340 1.05 1.49 -8.32
N THR A 341 0.54 1.99 -7.19
CA THR A 341 0.54 3.44 -6.84
C THR A 341 1.32 3.81 -5.59
N SER A 342 1.59 2.81 -4.75
CA SER A 342 1.54 2.99 -3.30
C SER A 342 2.93 3.07 -2.63
N LEU A 343 3.85 3.85 -3.20
CA LEU A 343 5.25 3.97 -2.73
C LEU A 343 5.58 5.35 -2.13
N GLN A 344 4.69 5.91 -1.31
CA GLN A 344 4.89 7.25 -0.74
C GLN A 344 6.20 7.40 0.03
N ARG A 345 6.87 8.52 -0.18
CA ARG A 345 8.03 9.01 0.55
C ARG A 345 7.77 10.38 1.10
N ALA A 346 8.50 10.75 2.14
CA ALA A 346 8.46 12.08 2.71
C ALA A 346 9.88 12.59 2.87
N PRO A 347 10.15 13.88 2.66
CA PRO A 347 11.42 14.46 3.04
C PRO A 347 11.75 14.15 4.51
N ALA A 348 13.02 13.91 4.82
CA ALA A 348 13.44 13.90 6.22
C ALA A 348 13.12 15.28 6.84
N LEU A 349 12.67 15.30 8.09
CA LEU A 349 12.28 16.54 8.77
C LEU A 349 13.46 17.54 8.70
N GLY A 350 13.24 18.73 8.17
CA GLY A 350 14.28 19.76 8.02
C GLY A 350 15.22 19.60 6.80
N SER A 351 15.10 18.53 6.01
CA SER A 351 15.94 18.30 4.81
C SER A 351 15.51 19.06 3.55
N GLY A 352 14.42 19.83 3.63
CA GLY A 352 13.96 20.71 2.55
C GLY A 352 13.49 19.99 1.29
N GLY A 353 13.09 18.72 1.36
CA GLY A 353 12.52 17.98 0.24
C GLY A 353 13.38 18.08 -1.01
N LYS A 354 14.59 17.50 -0.95
CA LYS A 354 15.55 17.48 -2.07
C LYS A 354 14.79 17.35 -3.42
N ALA A 355 14.96 18.38 -4.26
CA ALA A 355 14.47 18.53 -5.64
C ALA A 355 13.02 19.01 -5.90
N LEU A 356 12.06 18.97 -4.97
CA LEU A 356 10.65 19.31 -5.29
C LEU A 356 10.12 20.56 -4.56
N SER A 357 10.07 20.54 -3.24
CA SER A 357 9.68 21.70 -2.43
C SER A 357 10.02 21.45 -0.96
N PRO A 358 10.55 22.46 -0.25
CA PRO A 358 10.86 22.34 1.17
C PRO A 358 9.64 22.12 2.07
N ASP A 359 8.46 22.59 1.64
CA ASP A 359 7.21 22.47 2.38
C ASP A 359 6.36 21.25 1.96
N MET A 360 6.86 20.45 1.01
CA MET A 360 6.20 19.21 0.61
C MET A 360 6.26 18.19 1.73
N HIS A 361 5.12 17.67 2.14
CA HIS A 361 5.06 16.66 3.21
C HIS A 361 5.30 15.25 2.67
N SER A 362 4.83 14.97 1.46
CA SER A 362 5.01 13.67 0.84
C SER A 362 4.99 13.71 -0.68
N CYS A 363 5.65 12.75 -1.32
CA CYS A 363 5.53 12.46 -2.73
C CYS A 363 5.40 10.96 -2.96
N SER A 364 4.85 10.56 -4.10
CA SER A 364 4.76 9.16 -4.50
C SER A 364 5.23 8.99 -5.94
N GLY A 365 5.97 7.91 -6.19
CA GLY A 365 6.25 7.43 -7.55
C GLY A 365 5.39 6.20 -7.82
N SER A 366 4.60 6.21 -8.89
CA SER A 366 3.76 5.08 -9.29
C SER A 366 4.44 4.25 -10.37
N PRO A 367 4.90 3.01 -10.07
CA PRO A 367 5.46 2.13 -11.08
C PRO A 367 4.48 1.88 -12.23
N TRP A 368 3.19 1.70 -11.92
CA TRP A 368 2.17 1.38 -12.91
C TRP A 368 2.01 2.46 -13.98
N ILE A 369 2.09 3.73 -13.59
CA ILE A 369 1.98 4.86 -14.50
C ILE A 369 3.29 5.06 -15.27
N ILE A 370 4.44 5.01 -14.59
CA ILE A 370 5.76 5.19 -15.21
C ILE A 370 5.99 4.12 -16.28
N HIS A 371 5.65 2.87 -15.97
CA HIS A 371 5.75 1.73 -16.87
C HIS A 371 4.84 1.82 -18.10
N ARG A 372 3.83 2.68 -18.06
CA ARG A 372 2.90 2.96 -19.17
C ARG A 372 3.10 4.34 -19.80
N CYS A 373 4.18 5.04 -19.44
CA CYS A 373 4.45 6.34 -20.01
C CYS A 373 5.11 6.16 -21.40
N PRO A 374 4.51 6.69 -22.49
CA PRO A 374 5.10 6.59 -23.83
C PRO A 374 6.50 7.19 -23.92
N ARG A 375 6.84 8.17 -23.06
CA ARG A 375 8.17 8.77 -22.96
C ARG A 375 9.27 7.76 -22.66
N TYR A 376 8.94 6.72 -21.87
CA TYR A 376 9.90 5.70 -21.47
C TYR A 376 9.66 4.36 -22.18
N PHE A 377 8.41 4.02 -22.48
CA PHE A 377 8.02 2.75 -23.09
C PHE A 377 7.28 3.00 -24.41
N SER A 378 8.03 3.34 -25.45
CA SER A 378 7.56 3.57 -26.82
C SER A 378 7.77 2.33 -27.71
N PRO A 379 7.04 2.15 -28.83
CA PRO A 379 5.88 2.94 -29.30
C PRO A 379 4.58 2.59 -28.57
N ASP A 380 4.44 1.33 -28.15
CA ASP A 380 3.21 0.83 -27.50
C ASP A 380 3.48 0.53 -26.01
N PRO A 381 3.21 1.47 -25.08
CA PRO A 381 3.42 1.23 -23.66
C PRO A 381 2.42 0.23 -23.06
N ASP A 382 1.20 0.17 -23.56
CA ASP A 382 0.15 -0.69 -22.97
C ASP A 382 0.17 -2.12 -23.52
N ARG A 383 0.88 -2.36 -24.62
CA ARG A 383 1.01 -3.68 -25.24
C ARG A 383 1.97 -4.59 -24.46
N PHE A 384 1.55 -5.83 -24.23
CA PHE A 384 2.44 -6.90 -23.78
C PHE A 384 3.41 -7.27 -24.91
N TRP A 385 4.68 -6.90 -24.76
CA TRP A 385 5.71 -7.13 -25.77
C TRP A 385 7.02 -7.58 -25.12
N PRO A 386 7.21 -8.89 -24.86
CA PRO A 386 8.43 -9.41 -24.23
C PRO A 386 9.71 -9.10 -24.98
N ASP A 387 9.68 -9.07 -26.32
CA ASP A 387 10.89 -8.86 -27.12
C ASP A 387 11.47 -7.44 -26.98
N ARG A 388 10.71 -6.50 -26.40
CA ARG A 388 11.21 -5.15 -26.09
C ARG A 388 12.47 -5.17 -25.22
N TRP A 389 12.67 -6.26 -24.47
CA TRP A 389 13.80 -6.44 -23.57
C TRP A 389 15.04 -7.01 -24.27
N LEU A 390 14.92 -7.48 -25.52
CA LEU A 390 16.05 -7.99 -26.32
C LEU A 390 16.91 -6.84 -26.87
N ASN A 391 16.25 -5.75 -27.29
CA ASN A 391 16.92 -4.55 -27.80
C ASN A 391 17.20 -3.60 -26.64
N GLN A 392 18.38 -3.71 -26.04
CA GLN A 392 18.82 -2.99 -24.83
C GLN A 392 18.93 -1.45 -25.00
N ARG A 393 17.84 -0.75 -25.30
CA ARG A 393 17.74 0.66 -24.87
C ARG A 393 17.55 0.62 -23.36
N SER A 394 18.57 1.02 -22.61
CA SER A 394 18.48 1.08 -21.15
C SER A 394 17.29 1.97 -20.75
N PHE A 395 16.19 1.36 -20.34
CA PHE A 395 15.01 2.09 -19.89
C PHE A 395 15.39 2.86 -18.62
N PRO A 396 15.27 4.21 -18.59
CA PRO A 396 15.76 5.05 -17.49
C PRO A 396 15.31 4.57 -16.11
N PHE A 397 14.10 4.00 -16.04
CA PHE A 397 13.49 3.53 -14.81
C PHE A 397 14.17 2.31 -14.18
N GLN A 398 14.94 1.51 -14.93
CA GLN A 398 15.67 0.37 -14.34
C GLN A 398 16.72 0.82 -13.30
N ARG A 399 17.27 2.04 -13.41
CA ARG A 399 18.32 2.55 -12.52
C ARG A 399 17.80 3.15 -11.21
N GLY A 400 16.48 3.41 -11.09
CA GLY A 400 15.86 4.08 -9.95
C GLY A 400 14.87 3.23 -9.15
N GLN A 401 14.67 1.95 -9.53
CA GLN A 401 13.75 1.06 -8.82
C GLN A 401 14.25 0.74 -7.40
N LEU A 402 13.32 0.61 -6.47
CA LEU A 402 13.59 -0.01 -5.18
C LEU A 402 14.16 -1.40 -5.41
N THR A 403 15.36 -1.66 -4.89
CA THR A 403 15.93 -3.01 -4.90
C THR A 403 15.04 -3.92 -4.06
N VAL A 404 14.22 -4.75 -4.72
CA VAL A 404 13.43 -5.78 -4.05
C VAL A 404 14.36 -6.94 -3.75
N GLN A 405 14.65 -7.16 -2.47
CA GLN A 405 15.56 -8.22 -2.02
C GLN A 405 15.05 -9.63 -2.36
N GLU A 406 13.73 -9.80 -2.40
CA GLU A 406 13.05 -11.05 -2.74
C GLU A 406 13.12 -11.39 -4.25
N LYS A 407 13.58 -10.47 -5.11
CA LYS A 407 13.53 -10.63 -6.57
C LYS A 407 14.21 -11.91 -7.09
N PRO A 408 15.40 -12.33 -6.62
CA PRO A 408 16.01 -13.56 -7.09
C PRO A 408 15.14 -14.79 -6.83
N LEU A 409 14.55 -14.90 -5.63
CA LEU A 409 13.68 -16.00 -5.26
C LEU A 409 12.41 -16.02 -6.12
N ALA A 410 11.79 -14.85 -6.30
CA ALA A 410 10.62 -14.68 -7.15
C ALA A 410 10.87 -15.16 -8.59
N MET A 411 12.03 -14.82 -9.15
CA MET A 411 12.39 -15.17 -10.53
C MET A 411 12.59 -16.68 -10.73
N ILE A 412 13.14 -17.40 -9.74
CA ILE A 412 13.31 -18.86 -9.81
C ILE A 412 11.95 -19.53 -9.93
N GLU A 413 11.05 -19.22 -9.00
CA GLU A 413 9.71 -19.83 -8.98
C GLU A 413 8.92 -19.54 -10.24
N LEU A 414 8.95 -18.29 -10.71
CA LEU A 414 8.24 -17.91 -11.92
C LEU A 414 8.74 -18.60 -13.16
N ARG A 415 10.06 -18.67 -13.33
CA ARG A 415 10.67 -19.32 -14.49
C ARG A 415 10.31 -20.79 -14.48
N TYR A 416 10.49 -21.46 -13.35
CA TYR A 416 10.17 -22.88 -13.23
C TYR A 416 8.68 -23.13 -13.50
N LEU A 417 7.79 -22.43 -12.79
CA LEU A 417 6.34 -22.61 -12.94
C LEU A 417 5.87 -22.30 -14.38
N THR A 418 6.32 -21.19 -14.96
CA THR A 418 5.94 -20.79 -16.33
C THR A 418 6.43 -21.83 -17.34
N CYS A 419 7.70 -22.26 -17.24
CA CYS A 419 8.26 -23.28 -18.12
C CYS A 419 7.49 -24.60 -17.99
N SER A 420 7.20 -25.03 -16.76
CA SER A 420 6.50 -26.28 -16.53
C SER A 420 5.04 -26.23 -17.00
N LEU A 421 4.34 -25.11 -16.82
CA LEU A 421 2.99 -24.91 -17.37
C LEU A 421 2.98 -24.96 -18.90
N VAL A 422 3.88 -24.21 -19.54
CA VAL A 422 3.96 -24.14 -21.01
C VAL A 422 4.43 -25.46 -21.62
N ARG A 423 5.23 -26.26 -20.91
CA ARG A 423 5.68 -27.59 -21.37
C ARG A 423 4.59 -28.65 -21.22
N THR A 424 3.84 -28.61 -20.13
CA THR A 424 2.88 -29.68 -19.77
C THR A 424 1.49 -29.45 -20.35
N PHE A 425 1.06 -28.20 -20.50
CA PHE A 425 -0.31 -27.88 -20.89
C PHE A 425 -0.41 -26.97 -22.12
N ASP A 426 -1.42 -27.23 -22.95
CA ASP A 426 -2.01 -26.26 -23.85
C ASP A 426 -3.09 -25.48 -23.07
N MET A 427 -2.90 -24.17 -22.98
CA MET A 427 -3.70 -23.29 -22.12
C MET A 427 -4.57 -22.38 -22.98
N SER A 428 -5.86 -22.31 -22.67
CA SER A 428 -6.81 -21.40 -23.33
C SER A 428 -7.77 -20.79 -22.30
N PHE A 429 -8.33 -19.62 -22.60
CA PHE A 429 -9.40 -19.08 -21.77
C PHE A 429 -10.64 -19.95 -21.88
N ASP A 430 -11.45 -20.01 -20.81
CA ASP A 430 -12.76 -20.63 -20.91
C ASP A 430 -13.58 -19.97 -22.03
N GLY A 431 -14.24 -20.76 -22.89
CA GLY A 431 -14.95 -20.24 -24.07
C GLY A 431 -16.06 -19.24 -23.78
N ARG A 432 -16.56 -19.18 -22.52
CA ARG A 432 -17.56 -18.19 -22.07
C ARG A 432 -16.94 -16.96 -21.40
N TYR A 433 -15.62 -16.97 -21.18
CA TYR A 433 -14.92 -15.90 -20.49
C TYR A 433 -14.37 -14.87 -21.48
N ASN A 434 -14.81 -13.63 -21.35
CA ASN A 434 -14.20 -12.51 -22.07
C ASN A 434 -12.90 -12.07 -21.35
N PRO A 435 -11.70 -12.27 -21.93
CA PRO A 435 -10.45 -11.89 -21.26
C PRO A 435 -10.30 -10.38 -21.06
N ALA A 436 -10.96 -9.56 -21.87
CA ALA A 436 -10.90 -8.10 -21.75
C ALA A 436 -11.49 -7.60 -20.41
N GLN A 437 -12.42 -8.35 -19.81
CA GLN A 437 -13.03 -7.98 -18.53
C GLN A 437 -12.08 -8.21 -17.33
N TRP A 438 -10.98 -8.95 -17.51
CA TRP A 438 -10.06 -9.25 -16.42
C TRP A 438 -9.41 -7.98 -15.87
N GLU A 439 -8.98 -7.07 -16.74
CA GLU A 439 -8.38 -5.81 -16.31
C GLU A 439 -9.37 -4.94 -15.52
N ASP A 440 -10.66 -5.02 -15.84
CA ASP A 440 -11.70 -4.32 -15.09
C ASP A 440 -11.90 -4.86 -13.68
N SER A 441 -11.55 -6.12 -13.46
CA SER A 441 -11.61 -6.78 -12.15
C SER A 441 -10.40 -6.49 -11.25
N LEU A 442 -9.37 -5.80 -11.77
CA LEU A 442 -8.18 -5.42 -11.01
C LEU A 442 -8.50 -4.30 -10.02
N VAL A 443 -8.09 -4.49 -8.77
CA VAL A 443 -8.33 -3.56 -7.66
C VAL A 443 -7.02 -3.27 -6.95
N ASP A 444 -6.60 -2.00 -6.91
CA ASP A 444 -5.46 -1.56 -6.11
C ASP A 444 -5.91 -1.28 -4.67
N ARG A 445 -5.43 -2.13 -3.77
CA ARG A 445 -5.54 -1.98 -2.32
C ARG A 445 -4.13 -1.95 -1.73
N PHE A 446 -3.27 -1.04 -2.20
CA PHE A 446 -1.80 -1.00 -2.02
C PHE A 446 -1.03 -2.18 -2.61
N VAL A 447 -1.65 -3.36 -2.66
CA VAL A 447 -1.32 -4.50 -3.51
C VAL A 447 -2.39 -4.64 -4.59
N MET A 448 -2.01 -5.15 -5.75
CA MET A 448 -2.92 -5.42 -6.86
C MET A 448 -3.70 -6.72 -6.61
N LEU A 449 -4.98 -6.58 -6.28
CA LEU A 449 -5.89 -7.71 -6.20
C LEU A 449 -6.40 -8.06 -7.60
N LYS A 450 -6.30 -9.34 -7.96
CA LYS A 450 -6.72 -9.86 -9.25
C LYS A 450 -8.17 -10.38 -9.15
N GLY A 451 -8.93 -10.32 -10.24
CA GLY A 451 -10.18 -11.08 -10.34
C GLY A 451 -9.94 -12.47 -10.89
N LYS A 452 -11.03 -13.24 -10.97
CA LYS A 452 -10.99 -14.61 -11.50
C LYS A 452 -10.50 -14.61 -12.95
N LEU A 453 -9.55 -15.49 -13.23
CA LEU A 453 -9.02 -15.77 -14.56
C LEU A 453 -9.23 -17.26 -14.87
N PRO A 454 -10.39 -17.67 -15.38
CA PRO A 454 -10.66 -19.06 -15.71
C PRO A 454 -9.86 -19.47 -16.96
N VAL A 455 -8.95 -20.41 -16.75
CA VAL A 455 -8.09 -20.99 -17.80
C VAL A 455 -8.38 -22.48 -17.88
N GLN A 456 -8.59 -22.98 -19.09
CA GLN A 456 -8.68 -24.40 -19.40
C GLN A 456 -7.26 -24.91 -19.67
N LEU A 457 -6.87 -25.96 -18.95
CA LEU A 457 -5.57 -26.61 -19.05
C LEU A 457 -5.76 -27.97 -19.68
N ASN A 458 -5.28 -28.15 -20.90
CA ASN A 458 -5.29 -29.44 -21.59
C ASN A 458 -3.88 -30.02 -21.60
N LEU A 459 -3.70 -31.29 -21.25
CA LEU A 459 -2.37 -31.91 -21.33
C LEU A 459 -1.88 -31.88 -22.78
N ARG A 460 -0.70 -31.32 -22.99
CA ARG A 460 -0.09 -31.30 -24.32
C ARG A 460 0.22 -32.73 -24.73
N LYS A 461 -0.27 -33.13 -25.90
CA LYS A 461 0.11 -34.41 -26.51
C LYS A 461 1.56 -34.28 -26.94
N VAL A 462 2.45 -34.99 -26.26
CA VAL A 462 3.82 -35.16 -26.76
C VAL A 462 3.72 -36.07 -27.97
N ASN A 463 3.89 -35.52 -29.18
CA ASN A 463 4.09 -36.36 -30.37
C ASN A 463 5.35 -37.20 -30.10
N GLN A 464 5.19 -38.51 -29.96
CA GLN A 464 6.28 -39.49 -29.83
C GLN A 464 7.02 -39.70 -31.18
N SER A 465 7.19 -38.64 -31.97
CA SER A 465 7.91 -38.68 -33.23
C SER A 465 9.17 -37.83 -33.13
N LEU A 466 10.20 -38.40 -32.50
CA LEU A 466 11.60 -38.07 -32.71
C LEU A 466 12.39 -39.37 -32.76
#